data_AF-A0A957CR22-F1
#
_entry.id   AF-A0A957CR22-F1
#
_cell.length_a   1.000
_cell.length_b   1.000
_cell.length_c   1.000
_cell.angle_alpha   90.00
_cell.angle_beta   90.00
_cell.angle_gamma   90.00
#
_symmetry.space_group_name_H-M   'P 1'
#
loop_
_entity.id
_entity.type
_entity.pdbx_description
1 polymer ?
#
loop_
_entity_poly.entity_id
_entity_poly.type
_entity_poly.pdbx_seq_one_letter_code
_entity_poly.pdbx_strand_id
1 'polypeptide(L)'
;HTYEVVTSELAPGVDTEMTVSLGAESWENDDYVPPGSGNLASAVCFATTPGQFNLEAVVTVENKVRQYAPDKLYTVTLADVPDLLVNPMPVDFGTVLTNVVTMPTQMLSLSATQVVTWTAVSDTPWLQLSTNNGTIPAGLTLTANIDALALGLHEGNITFTWSNACQKIVPVSITVAAPTADLWQFPGLFADKPGDGLGKRTAFQGDGTVEFVIIVEMGN
;
A
#
# COMPACT_ATOMS: atom_id res chain seq x y z
N HIS A 1 15.01 11.44 13.11
CA HIS A 1 15.94 10.31 13.27
C HIS A 1 15.13 9.12 13.71
N THR A 2 15.39 7.96 13.13
CA THR A 2 14.77 6.70 13.54
C THR A 2 15.77 5.90 14.35
N TYR A 3 15.29 5.26 15.41
CA TYR A 3 16.08 4.44 16.30
C TYR A 3 15.44 3.08 16.44
N GLU A 4 16.27 2.07 16.65
CA GLU A 4 15.85 0.72 16.97
C GLU A 4 16.52 0.25 18.25
N VAL A 5 15.74 -0.32 19.15
CA VAL A 5 16.24 -1.03 20.33
C VAL A 5 15.94 -2.51 20.15
N VAL A 6 16.93 -3.36 20.36
CA VAL A 6 16.84 -4.81 20.15
C VAL A 6 17.37 -5.53 21.39
N THR A 7 16.69 -6.59 21.80
CA THR A 7 17.25 -7.61 22.69
C THR A 7 17.85 -8.74 21.86
N SER A 8 18.96 -9.31 22.31
CA SER A 8 19.63 -10.40 21.60
C SER A 8 20.40 -11.30 22.56
N GLU A 9 20.95 -12.40 22.04
CA GLU A 9 21.75 -13.34 22.84
C GLU A 9 21.01 -13.89 24.08
N LEU A 10 19.70 -14.14 23.91
CA LEU A 10 18.83 -14.61 24.99
C LEU A 10 19.31 -15.97 25.52
N ALA A 11 19.58 -16.03 26.82
CA ALA A 11 19.86 -17.28 27.51
C ALA A 11 18.63 -18.22 27.48
N PRO A 12 18.79 -19.54 27.63
CA PRO A 12 17.66 -20.48 27.61
C PRO A 12 16.55 -20.10 28.60
N GLY A 13 15.31 -20.01 28.09
CA GLY A 13 14.13 -19.62 28.87
C GLY A 13 14.01 -18.13 29.14
N VAL A 14 14.85 -17.29 28.53
CA VAL A 14 14.57 -15.85 28.41
C VAL A 14 13.63 -15.63 27.23
N ASP A 15 12.61 -14.82 27.47
CA ASP A 15 11.57 -14.42 26.55
C ASP A 15 11.26 -12.96 26.85
N THR A 16 11.73 -12.04 26.01
CA THR A 16 11.68 -10.60 26.33
C THR A 16 10.38 -9.98 25.83
N GLU A 17 9.89 -9.00 26.56
CA GLU A 17 8.89 -8.03 26.11
C GLU A 17 9.47 -6.62 26.32
N MET A 18 9.33 -5.75 25.33
CA MET A 18 9.92 -4.42 25.33
C MET A 18 8.88 -3.33 25.14
N THR A 19 8.99 -2.27 25.94
CA THR A 19 8.30 -1.00 25.74
C THR A 19 9.32 0.13 25.64
N VAL A 20 9.13 1.03 24.68
CA VAL A 20 9.87 2.29 24.57
C VAL A 20 8.89 3.43 24.69
N SER A 21 9.13 4.38 25.58
CA SER A 21 8.34 5.61 25.70
C SER A 21 9.18 6.85 25.43
N LEU A 22 8.65 7.79 24.65
CA LEU A 22 9.27 9.07 24.30
C LEU A 22 8.25 10.19 24.51
N GLY A 23 8.34 10.89 25.64
CA GLY A 23 7.34 11.88 26.01
C GLY A 23 5.95 11.24 26.21
N ALA A 24 4.98 11.58 25.36
CA ALA A 24 3.63 11.02 25.40
C ALA A 24 3.43 9.80 24.48
N GLU A 25 4.43 9.48 23.63
CA GLU A 25 4.37 8.37 22.70
C GLU A 25 4.97 7.11 23.34
N SER A 26 4.40 5.96 23.01
CA SER A 26 4.90 4.65 23.46
C SER A 26 4.74 3.61 22.38
N TRP A 27 5.73 2.73 22.26
CA TRP A 27 5.76 1.60 21.35
C TRP A 27 6.11 0.35 22.14
N GLU A 28 5.52 -0.77 21.78
CA GLU A 28 5.77 -2.05 22.44
C GLU A 28 5.97 -3.13 21.39
N ASN A 29 6.80 -4.10 21.73
CA ASN A 29 6.95 -5.32 20.96
C ASN A 29 7.45 -6.45 21.85
N ASP A 30 6.90 -7.63 21.60
CA ASP A 30 7.18 -8.88 22.30
C ASP A 30 8.25 -9.66 21.53
N ASP A 31 7.89 -10.15 20.34
CA ASP A 31 8.78 -10.86 19.41
C ASP A 31 8.95 -10.06 18.11
N TYR A 32 10.18 -9.78 17.69
CA TYR A 32 10.42 -9.04 16.43
C TYR A 32 10.47 -9.92 15.16
N VAL A 33 10.53 -11.24 15.32
CA VAL A 33 10.50 -12.19 14.19
C VAL A 33 9.10 -12.81 14.13
N PRO A 34 8.58 -13.18 12.94
CA PRO A 34 7.25 -13.78 12.83
C PRO A 34 6.97 -14.88 13.86
N PRO A 35 5.73 -14.97 14.37
CA PRO A 35 5.33 -15.97 15.35
C PRO A 35 5.69 -17.40 14.91
N GLY A 36 6.24 -18.19 15.82
CA GLY A 36 6.64 -19.58 15.56
C GLY A 36 8.07 -19.76 15.03
N SER A 37 8.83 -18.67 14.85
CA SER A 37 10.27 -18.73 14.56
C SER A 37 11.12 -19.25 15.73
N GLY A 38 10.57 -19.18 16.95
CA GLY A 38 11.29 -19.50 18.19
C GLY A 38 12.28 -18.42 18.64
N ASN A 39 12.34 -17.29 17.94
CA ASN A 39 13.05 -16.11 18.44
C ASN A 39 12.15 -15.37 19.42
N LEU A 40 12.55 -15.32 20.69
CA LEU A 40 11.82 -14.70 21.80
C LEU A 40 12.33 -13.29 22.13
N ALA A 41 13.09 -12.72 21.19
CA ALA A 41 13.69 -11.42 21.35
C ALA A 41 12.74 -10.31 20.88
N SER A 42 12.70 -9.23 21.64
CA SER A 42 11.97 -8.01 21.32
C SER A 42 12.83 -7.02 20.56
N ALA A 43 12.18 -6.27 19.67
CA ALA A 43 12.76 -5.07 19.10
C ALA A 43 11.68 -4.00 18.87
N VAL A 44 12.01 -2.75 19.17
CA VAL A 44 11.12 -1.61 18.99
C VAL A 44 11.80 -0.57 18.11
N CYS A 45 11.08 -0.14 17.07
CA CYS A 45 11.49 0.99 16.25
C CYS A 45 10.67 2.23 16.60
N PHE A 46 11.34 3.36 16.79
CA PHE A 46 10.71 4.63 17.11
C PHE A 46 11.44 5.79 16.42
N ALA A 47 10.73 6.88 16.16
CA ALA A 47 11.29 8.03 15.46
C ALA A 47 11.10 9.31 16.28
N THR A 48 12.03 10.24 16.13
CA THR A 48 11.93 11.59 16.69
C THR A 48 11.34 12.56 15.67
N THR A 49 10.50 13.48 16.14
CA THR A 49 9.97 14.54 15.28
C THR A 49 11.09 15.56 14.97
N PRO A 50 11.28 15.97 13.70
CA PRO A 50 12.25 17.00 13.35
C PRO A 50 12.06 18.28 14.17
N GLY A 51 13.17 18.83 14.68
CA GLY A 51 13.16 20.05 15.48
C GLY A 51 12.93 19.83 16.99
N GLN A 52 12.66 18.60 17.43
CA GLN A 52 12.73 18.24 18.84
C GLN A 52 14.16 17.87 19.25
N PHE A 53 14.59 18.34 20.41
CA PHE A 53 15.92 18.10 20.97
C PHE A 53 15.82 17.76 22.45
N ASN A 54 16.85 17.10 23.00
CA ASN A 54 16.94 16.72 24.41
C ASN A 54 15.74 15.88 24.89
N LEU A 55 15.24 14.99 24.03
CA LEU A 55 14.21 14.03 24.41
C LEU A 55 14.85 12.86 25.18
N GLU A 56 14.13 12.36 26.18
CA GLU A 56 14.51 11.17 26.94
C GLU A 56 13.60 10.01 26.53
N ALA A 57 14.20 8.99 25.92
CA ALA A 57 13.53 7.73 25.64
C ALA A 57 13.74 6.79 26.84
N VAL A 58 12.66 6.26 27.40
CA VAL A 58 12.72 5.24 28.46
C VAL A 58 12.45 3.88 27.84
N VAL A 59 13.40 2.97 27.95
CA VAL A 59 13.30 1.59 27.49
C VAL A 59 13.05 0.69 28.69
N THR A 60 11.96 -0.07 28.67
CA THR A 60 11.64 -1.11 29.63
C THR A 60 11.73 -2.46 28.94
N VAL A 61 12.46 -3.40 29.54
CA VAL A 61 12.56 -4.78 29.06
C VAL A 61 12.17 -5.70 30.20
N GLU A 62 11.17 -6.56 29.99
CA GLU A 62 10.77 -7.59 30.93
C GLU A 62 11.09 -8.97 30.37
N ASN A 63 11.67 -9.86 31.18
CA ASN A 63 11.63 -11.29 30.86
C ASN A 63 10.25 -11.82 31.23
N LYS A 64 9.47 -12.25 30.25
CA LYS A 64 8.13 -12.80 30.38
C LYS A 64 8.10 -13.89 31.43
N VAL A 65 6.93 -14.01 32.06
CA VAL A 65 6.70 -14.84 33.25
C VAL A 65 7.65 -14.56 34.43
N ARG A 66 8.35 -13.40 34.42
CA ARG A 66 9.18 -12.88 35.51
C ARG A 66 10.24 -13.86 36.00
N GLN A 67 10.83 -14.61 35.06
CA GLN A 67 11.92 -15.51 35.35
C GLN A 67 13.23 -14.73 35.50
N TYR A 68 13.52 -14.32 36.73
CA TYR A 68 14.75 -13.58 37.03
C TYR A 68 15.73 -14.48 37.75
N ALA A 69 16.92 -14.65 37.17
CA ALA A 69 18.05 -15.33 37.79
C ALA A 69 19.36 -14.85 37.14
N PRO A 70 20.52 -15.02 37.80
CA PRO A 70 21.81 -14.58 37.27
C PRO A 70 22.19 -15.18 35.90
N ASP A 71 21.59 -16.30 35.52
CA ASP A 71 21.78 -16.98 34.22
C ASP A 71 20.76 -16.54 33.15
N LYS A 72 19.79 -15.68 33.48
CA LYS A 72 18.81 -15.12 32.54
C LYS A 72 19.34 -13.84 31.91
N LEU A 73 20.39 -14.02 31.12
CA LEU A 73 21.11 -12.94 30.45
C LEU A 73 20.53 -12.67 29.05
N TYR A 74 20.60 -11.42 28.65
CA TYR A 74 20.33 -10.93 27.30
C TYR A 74 21.12 -9.63 27.07
N THR A 75 21.42 -9.34 25.82
CA THR A 75 22.07 -8.11 25.38
C THR A 75 21.01 -7.11 24.93
N VAL A 76 21.17 -5.82 25.25
CA VAL A 76 20.33 -4.73 24.74
C VAL A 76 21.17 -3.83 23.87
N THR A 77 20.75 -3.62 22.62
CA THR A 77 21.43 -2.75 21.65
C THR A 77 20.50 -1.62 21.22
N LEU A 78 21.00 -0.39 21.21
CA LEU A 78 20.36 0.78 20.62
C LEU A 78 21.15 1.20 19.38
N ALA A 79 20.46 1.37 18.24
CA ALA A 79 21.06 1.77 16.98
C ALA A 79 20.30 2.95 16.33
N ASP A 80 21.03 3.80 15.62
CA ASP A 80 20.45 4.77 14.66
C ASP A 80 20.15 4.03 13.36
N VAL A 81 18.91 4.10 12.91
CA VAL A 81 18.43 3.41 11.71
C VAL A 81 18.15 4.47 10.63
N PRO A 82 18.67 4.28 9.40
CA PRO A 82 18.40 5.20 8.31
C PRO A 82 16.90 5.38 8.07
N ASP A 83 16.45 6.62 7.95
CA ASP A 83 15.08 6.94 7.61
C ASP A 83 14.78 6.46 6.18
N LEU A 84 13.82 5.54 6.03
CA LEU A 84 13.35 5.10 4.72
C LEU A 84 12.45 6.18 4.09
N LEU A 85 12.90 6.74 2.97
CA LEU A 85 12.11 7.63 2.13
C LEU A 85 11.55 6.83 0.95
N VAL A 86 10.26 7.01 0.69
CA VAL A 86 9.53 6.37 -0.40
C VAL A 86 8.82 7.46 -1.17
N ASN A 87 8.93 7.43 -2.49
CA ASN A 87 8.29 8.41 -3.36
C ASN A 87 7.82 7.75 -4.67
N PRO A 88 6.56 7.96 -5.10
CA PRO A 88 5.49 8.66 -4.39
C PRO A 88 5.00 7.92 -3.13
N MET A 89 4.39 8.67 -2.20
CA MET A 89 3.69 8.15 -1.02
C MET A 89 2.53 9.11 -0.67
N PRO A 90 1.25 8.72 -0.85
CA PRO A 90 0.76 7.42 -1.31
C PRO A 90 1.03 7.17 -2.80
N VAL A 91 0.81 5.94 -3.26
CA VAL A 91 0.80 5.59 -4.68
C VAL A 91 -0.62 5.58 -5.20
N ASP A 92 -0.87 6.32 -6.27
CA ASP A 92 -2.15 6.32 -6.96
C ASP A 92 -1.95 5.90 -8.41
N PHE A 93 -2.57 4.80 -8.83
CA PHE A 93 -2.58 4.36 -10.23
C PHE A 93 -3.58 5.15 -11.10
N GLY A 94 -4.40 5.99 -10.48
CA GLY A 94 -5.43 6.78 -11.13
C GLY A 94 -6.66 5.95 -11.51
N THR A 95 -7.39 6.45 -12.50
CA THR A 95 -8.57 5.77 -13.05
C THR A 95 -8.21 4.96 -14.30
N VAL A 96 -8.57 3.68 -14.29
CA VAL A 96 -8.51 2.79 -15.45
C VAL A 96 -9.91 2.44 -15.94
N LEU A 97 -10.06 2.27 -17.24
CA LEU A 97 -11.31 1.84 -17.85
C LEU A 97 -11.30 0.32 -18.07
N THR A 98 -12.45 -0.34 -17.90
CA THR A 98 -12.58 -1.80 -18.05
C THR A 98 -12.30 -2.32 -19.46
N ASN A 99 -12.25 -1.45 -20.48
CA ASN A 99 -11.92 -1.82 -21.86
C ASN A 99 -10.40 -1.75 -22.17
N VAL A 100 -9.57 -1.44 -21.18
CA VAL A 100 -8.11 -1.39 -21.32
C VAL A 100 -7.53 -2.77 -21.03
N VAL A 101 -6.70 -3.29 -21.94
CA VAL A 101 -6.00 -4.59 -21.80
C VAL A 101 -4.57 -4.46 -21.25
N THR A 102 -4.09 -3.23 -21.02
CA THR A 102 -2.76 -2.98 -20.45
C THR A 102 -2.85 -2.69 -18.95
N MET A 103 -2.11 -3.45 -18.15
CA MET A 103 -2.01 -3.22 -16.72
C MET A 103 -1.29 -1.91 -16.42
N PRO A 104 -1.88 -1.01 -15.61
CA PRO A 104 -1.22 0.24 -15.25
C PRO A 104 -0.02 -0.06 -14.34
N THR A 105 1.05 0.72 -14.52
CA THR A 105 2.28 0.59 -13.74
C THR A 105 2.64 1.91 -13.07
N GLN A 106 3.31 1.82 -11.92
CA GLN A 106 3.90 2.96 -11.23
C GLN A 106 5.33 2.66 -10.81
N MET A 107 6.19 3.67 -10.83
CA MET A 107 7.57 3.56 -10.36
C MET A 107 7.69 4.18 -8.97
N LEU A 108 8.21 3.39 -8.03
CA LEU A 108 8.49 3.78 -6.66
C LEU A 108 10.01 3.93 -6.48
N SER A 109 10.46 5.08 -5.99
CA SER A 109 11.86 5.29 -5.62
C SER A 109 12.04 5.12 -4.11
N LEU A 110 13.01 4.30 -3.71
CA LEU A 110 13.42 4.06 -2.34
C LEU A 110 14.78 4.72 -2.11
N SER A 111 14.87 5.56 -1.08
CA SER A 111 16.11 6.22 -0.68
C SER A 111 16.27 6.26 0.85
N ALA A 112 17.51 6.36 1.31
CA ALA A 112 17.89 6.47 2.70
C ALA A 112 19.26 7.15 2.80
N THR A 113 19.65 7.59 4.00
CA THR A 113 20.96 8.23 4.23
C THR A 113 22.13 7.25 4.14
N GLN A 114 21.87 5.96 4.28
CA GLN A 114 22.86 4.89 4.18
C GLN A 114 22.31 3.72 3.36
N VAL A 115 23.21 2.87 2.88
CA VAL A 115 22.86 1.64 2.17
C VAL A 115 22.26 0.64 3.16
N VAL A 116 21.02 0.24 2.92
CA VAL A 116 20.29 -0.76 3.73
C VAL A 116 19.58 -1.76 2.85
N THR A 117 19.45 -2.99 3.33
CA THR A 117 18.62 -4.01 2.69
C THR A 117 17.17 -3.86 3.13
N TRP A 118 16.23 -4.19 2.25
CA TRP A 118 14.80 -4.07 2.55
C TRP A 118 14.02 -5.27 2.02
N THR A 119 12.85 -5.49 2.62
CA THR A 119 11.81 -6.39 2.14
C THR A 119 10.48 -5.64 2.03
N ALA A 120 9.58 -6.11 1.17
CA ALA A 120 8.26 -5.53 0.96
C ALA A 120 7.21 -6.62 0.81
N VAL A 121 6.04 -6.40 1.41
CA VAL A 121 4.88 -7.27 1.31
C VAL A 121 3.66 -6.41 0.99
N SER A 122 2.86 -6.84 0.01
CA SER A 122 1.55 -6.24 -0.25
C SER A 122 0.46 -7.05 0.44
N ASP A 123 -0.55 -6.37 0.98
CA ASP A 123 -1.73 -6.99 1.59
C ASP A 123 -2.86 -7.28 0.58
N THR A 124 -2.72 -6.87 -0.69
CA THR A 124 -3.74 -7.09 -1.72
C THR A 124 -3.27 -8.01 -2.85
N PRO A 125 -4.18 -8.82 -3.41
CA PRO A 125 -3.84 -9.73 -4.51
C PRO A 125 -3.78 -9.02 -5.88
N TRP A 126 -4.34 -7.81 -5.99
CA TRP A 126 -4.39 -7.06 -7.25
C TRP A 126 -3.09 -6.30 -7.54
N LEU A 127 -2.16 -6.21 -6.58
CA LEU A 127 -0.90 -5.50 -6.75
C LEU A 127 0.28 -6.47 -6.89
N GLN A 128 1.08 -6.27 -7.93
CA GLN A 128 2.33 -7.00 -8.15
C GLN A 128 3.54 -6.06 -8.03
N LEU A 129 4.52 -6.46 -7.24
CA LEU A 129 5.82 -5.80 -7.10
C LEU A 129 6.85 -6.48 -8.02
N SER A 130 7.75 -5.71 -8.65
CA SER A 130 8.81 -6.29 -9.50
C SER A 130 9.85 -7.08 -8.69
N THR A 131 10.01 -6.77 -7.40
CA THR A 131 10.78 -7.54 -6.41
C THR A 131 10.24 -7.26 -5.01
N ASN A 132 10.32 -8.25 -4.13
CA ASN A 132 9.90 -8.13 -2.73
C ASN A 132 11.08 -7.86 -1.78
N ASN A 133 12.29 -7.70 -2.31
CA ASN A 133 13.48 -7.35 -1.54
C ASN A 133 14.53 -6.66 -2.42
N GLY A 134 15.50 -6.02 -1.77
CA GLY A 134 16.62 -5.38 -2.44
C GLY A 134 17.50 -4.57 -1.50
N THR A 135 18.27 -3.64 -2.08
CA THR A 135 19.18 -2.74 -1.36
C THR A 135 18.93 -1.29 -1.81
N ILE A 136 18.92 -0.34 -0.87
CA ILE A 136 18.72 1.09 -1.12
C ILE A 136 20.05 1.75 -1.54
N PRO A 137 20.06 2.65 -2.54
CA PRO A 137 18.92 3.17 -3.30
C PRO A 137 18.36 2.17 -4.32
N ALA A 138 17.03 2.17 -4.50
CA ALA A 138 16.35 1.26 -5.42
C ALA A 138 15.17 1.93 -6.15
N GLY A 139 14.88 1.44 -7.35
CA GLY A 139 13.62 1.67 -8.04
C GLY A 139 12.80 0.38 -8.05
N LEU A 140 11.53 0.47 -7.70
CA LEU A 140 10.57 -0.64 -7.67
C LEU A 140 9.43 -0.33 -8.62
N THR A 141 9.16 -1.23 -9.56
CA THR A 141 8.00 -1.10 -10.44
C THR A 141 6.82 -1.85 -9.83
N LEU A 142 5.71 -1.16 -9.67
CA LEU A 142 4.43 -1.69 -9.23
C LEU A 142 3.52 -1.87 -10.44
N THR A 143 2.79 -2.98 -10.51
CA THR A 143 1.84 -3.31 -11.58
C THR A 143 0.50 -3.66 -10.94
N ALA A 144 -0.59 -2.98 -11.30
CA ALA A 144 -1.92 -3.34 -10.82
C ALA A 144 -2.60 -4.29 -11.81
N ASN A 145 -2.97 -5.49 -11.36
CA ASN A 145 -3.78 -6.44 -12.09
C ASN A 145 -5.27 -6.08 -11.93
N ILE A 146 -5.89 -5.62 -13.02
CA ILE A 146 -7.26 -5.12 -13.03
C ILE A 146 -8.29 -6.15 -13.52
N ASP A 147 -7.85 -7.32 -13.99
CA ASP A 147 -8.72 -8.31 -14.67
C ASP A 147 -9.87 -8.82 -13.78
N ALA A 148 -9.61 -8.92 -12.47
CA ALA A 148 -10.57 -9.43 -11.48
C ALA A 148 -11.19 -8.33 -10.61
N LEU A 149 -10.90 -7.05 -10.90
CA LEU A 149 -11.40 -5.94 -10.10
C LEU A 149 -12.77 -5.47 -10.58
N ALA A 150 -13.71 -5.36 -9.63
CA ALA A 150 -15.01 -4.74 -9.88
C ALA A 150 -14.88 -3.22 -10.11
N LEU A 151 -15.92 -2.59 -10.66
CA LEU A 151 -15.99 -1.13 -10.75
C LEU A 151 -15.90 -0.49 -9.36
N GLY A 152 -15.14 0.59 -9.22
CA GLY A 152 -14.98 1.35 -7.99
C GLY A 152 -13.53 1.57 -7.57
N LEU A 153 -13.37 2.12 -6.37
CA LEU A 153 -12.08 2.35 -5.72
C LEU A 153 -11.60 1.05 -5.06
N HIS A 154 -10.34 0.69 -5.31
CA HIS A 154 -9.63 -0.38 -4.62
C HIS A 154 -8.41 0.17 -3.92
N GLU A 155 -8.29 -0.13 -2.63
CA GLU A 155 -7.20 0.31 -1.76
C GLU A 155 -6.40 -0.89 -1.27
N GLY A 156 -5.14 -0.62 -0.91
CA GLY A 156 -4.22 -1.61 -0.36
C GLY A 156 -3.02 -0.93 0.28
N ASN A 157 -2.14 -1.74 0.85
CA ASN A 157 -0.91 -1.29 1.47
C ASN A 157 0.28 -2.13 1.02
N ILE A 158 1.44 -1.48 0.97
CA ILE A 158 2.74 -2.15 0.91
C ILE A 158 3.45 -1.87 2.24
N THR A 159 3.82 -2.91 2.96
CA THR A 159 4.63 -2.81 4.18
C THR A 159 6.09 -3.06 3.82
N PHE A 160 6.92 -2.03 3.93
CA PHE A 160 8.37 -2.12 3.82
C PHE A 160 9.01 -2.37 5.18
N THR A 161 9.99 -3.26 5.25
CA THR A 161 10.82 -3.53 6.43
C THR A 161 12.29 -3.45 6.05
N TRP A 162 13.10 -2.66 6.76
CA TRP A 162 14.54 -2.46 6.45
C TRP A 162 15.48 -2.57 7.67
N SER A 163 14.93 -2.90 8.83
CA SER A 163 15.67 -3.32 10.02
C SER A 163 14.88 -4.42 10.73
N ASN A 164 15.22 -4.77 11.98
CA ASN A 164 14.52 -5.82 12.72
C ASN A 164 13.07 -5.44 13.07
N ALA A 165 12.83 -4.18 13.43
CA ALA A 165 11.54 -3.66 13.88
C ALA A 165 11.02 -2.47 13.06
N CYS A 166 11.86 -1.78 12.27
CA CYS A 166 11.42 -0.62 11.53
C CYS A 166 10.62 -1.00 10.29
N GLN A 167 9.40 -0.47 10.23
CA GLN A 167 8.46 -0.67 9.14
C GLN A 167 7.89 0.65 8.64
N LYS A 168 7.48 0.65 7.36
CA LYS A 168 6.83 1.78 6.72
C LYS A 168 5.73 1.27 5.81
N ILE A 169 4.52 1.73 6.08
CA ILE A 169 3.32 1.38 5.32
C ILE A 169 3.13 2.44 4.24
N VAL A 170 3.03 2.00 2.99
CA VAL A 170 2.78 2.84 1.82
C VAL A 170 1.40 2.50 1.28
N PRO A 171 0.41 3.40 1.43
CA PRO A 171 -0.91 3.20 0.86
C PRO A 171 -0.86 3.21 -0.66
N VAL A 172 -1.64 2.34 -1.28
CA VAL A 172 -1.82 2.24 -2.73
C VAL A 172 -3.30 2.28 -3.10
N SER A 173 -3.62 2.89 -4.24
CA SER A 173 -5.00 2.95 -4.72
C SER A 173 -5.11 2.90 -6.24
N ILE A 174 -6.25 2.39 -6.71
CA ILE A 174 -6.65 2.40 -8.12
C ILE A 174 -8.18 2.52 -8.22
N THR A 175 -8.67 3.27 -9.21
CA THR A 175 -10.11 3.34 -9.51
C THR A 175 -10.41 2.63 -10.83
N VAL A 176 -11.32 1.66 -10.83
CA VAL A 176 -11.80 0.98 -12.04
C VAL A 176 -13.15 1.58 -12.44
N ALA A 177 -13.24 2.15 -13.63
CA ALA A 177 -14.44 2.77 -14.16
C ALA A 177 -14.91 2.09 -15.45
N ALA A 178 -16.21 2.15 -15.71
CA ALA A 178 -16.74 1.78 -17.01
C ALA A 178 -16.36 2.87 -18.03
N PRO A 179 -16.07 2.52 -19.29
CA PRO A 179 -15.97 3.53 -20.34
C PRO A 179 -17.28 4.32 -20.38
N THR A 180 -17.20 5.65 -20.35
CA THR A 180 -18.37 6.47 -20.65
C THR A 180 -18.78 6.18 -22.08
N ALA A 181 -19.98 5.64 -22.27
CA ALA A 181 -20.56 5.56 -23.59
C ALA A 181 -20.74 6.99 -24.10
N ASP A 182 -19.83 7.46 -24.94
CA ASP A 182 -20.07 8.63 -25.76
C ASP A 182 -21.20 8.23 -26.71
N LEU A 183 -22.44 8.59 -26.34
CA LEU A 183 -23.63 8.34 -27.15
C LEU A 183 -23.52 9.22 -28.39
N TRP A 184 -22.70 8.78 -29.34
CA TRP A 184 -22.52 9.26 -30.69
C TRP A 184 -23.30 10.54 -31.06
N GLN A 185 -22.57 11.65 -31.17
CA GLN A 185 -22.81 12.53 -32.31
C GLN A 185 -22.40 11.75 -33.57
N PHE A 186 -23.37 11.10 -34.23
CA PHE A 186 -23.24 10.77 -35.65
C PHE A 186 -23.73 11.99 -36.46
N PRO A 187 -22.89 12.98 -36.83
CA PRO A 187 -23.28 13.88 -37.90
C PRO A 187 -23.20 13.10 -39.22
N GLY A 188 -24.31 12.50 -39.63
CA GLY A 188 -24.56 12.26 -41.05
C GLY A 188 -24.62 10.82 -41.59
N LEU A 189 -24.77 9.77 -40.78
CA LEU A 189 -24.93 8.41 -41.32
C LEU A 189 -26.36 7.98 -41.68
N PHE A 190 -27.35 8.87 -41.53
CA PHE A 190 -28.70 8.64 -42.02
C PHE A 190 -29.16 9.82 -42.87
N ALA A 191 -28.55 9.97 -44.05
CA ALA A 191 -29.20 10.74 -45.11
C ALA A 191 -30.31 9.85 -45.68
N ASP A 192 -31.57 10.14 -45.34
CA ASP A 192 -32.72 9.60 -46.05
C ASP A 192 -32.51 9.85 -47.55
N LYS A 193 -32.67 8.83 -48.38
CA LYS A 193 -32.75 9.06 -49.82
C LYS A 193 -34.08 9.79 -50.06
N PRO A 194 -34.08 11.01 -50.65
CA PRO A 194 -35.33 11.74 -50.81
C PRO A 194 -36.35 10.91 -51.63
N GLY A 195 -37.48 10.56 -50.99
CA GLY A 195 -38.65 10.00 -51.68
C GLY A 195 -38.99 8.52 -51.42
N ASP A 196 -38.36 7.82 -50.48
CA ASP A 196 -38.70 6.41 -50.21
C ASP A 196 -39.89 6.19 -49.26
N GLY A 197 -40.38 7.23 -48.59
CA GLY A 197 -41.62 7.20 -47.80
C GLY A 197 -41.62 6.23 -46.61
N LEU A 198 -40.45 5.68 -46.26
CA LEU A 198 -40.29 4.78 -45.12
C LEU A 198 -39.86 5.62 -43.92
N GLY A 199 -40.81 5.92 -43.02
CA GLY A 199 -40.52 6.60 -41.77
C GLY A 199 -39.40 5.89 -40.99
N LYS A 200 -38.55 6.69 -40.32
CA LYS A 200 -37.38 6.28 -39.53
C LYS A 200 -37.56 4.89 -38.89
N ARG A 201 -36.87 3.89 -39.44
CA ARG A 201 -36.82 2.54 -38.87
C ARG A 201 -35.63 2.45 -37.93
N THR A 202 -35.90 2.60 -36.65
CA THR A 202 -34.89 2.33 -35.63
C THR A 202 -34.92 0.86 -35.29
N ALA A 203 -33.90 0.10 -35.72
CA ALA A 203 -33.67 -1.24 -35.22
C ALA A 203 -32.61 -1.15 -34.11
N PHE A 204 -33.03 -1.41 -32.87
CA PHE A 204 -32.10 -1.60 -31.76
C PHE A 204 -31.95 -3.10 -31.53
N GLN A 205 -30.72 -3.59 -31.51
CA GLN A 205 -30.40 -4.95 -31.08
C GLN A 205 -29.64 -4.86 -29.75
N GLY A 206 -30.39 -5.00 -28.65
CA GLY A 206 -29.89 -5.00 -27.28
C GLY A 206 -31.01 -5.51 -26.36
N ASP A 207 -30.65 -6.27 -25.34
CA ASP A 207 -31.54 -7.01 -24.42
C ASP A 207 -32.06 -6.17 -23.25
N GLY A 208 -31.98 -4.83 -23.32
CA GLY A 208 -32.41 -3.90 -22.28
C GLY A 208 -33.65 -3.06 -22.66
N THR A 209 -34.35 -2.56 -21.64
CA THR A 209 -35.47 -1.61 -21.79
C THR A 209 -34.96 -0.27 -22.30
N VAL A 210 -35.54 0.23 -23.40
CA VAL A 210 -35.25 1.55 -23.98
C VAL A 210 -36.44 2.47 -23.71
N GLU A 211 -36.22 3.55 -22.94
CA GLU A 211 -37.15 4.68 -22.85
C GLU A 211 -36.72 5.79 -23.81
N PHE A 212 -37.67 6.40 -24.52
CA PHE A 212 -37.42 7.57 -25.35
C PHE A 212 -38.58 8.56 -25.28
N VAL A 213 -38.25 9.85 -25.39
CA VAL A 213 -39.20 10.96 -25.46
C VAL A 213 -39.19 11.50 -26.88
N ILE A 214 -40.37 11.55 -27.51
CA ILE A 214 -40.55 12.21 -28.81
C ILE A 214 -41.01 13.64 -28.56
N ILE A 215 -40.28 14.62 -29.07
CA ILE A 215 -40.76 16.00 -29.17
C ILE A 215 -41.35 16.16 -30.57
N VAL A 216 -42.66 16.39 -30.64
CA VAL A 216 -43.38 16.68 -31.89
C VAL A 216 -43.57 18.18 -32.00
N GLU A 217 -42.83 18.83 -32.89
CA GLU A 217 -43.12 20.21 -33.29
C GLU A 217 -44.06 20.19 -34.49
N MET A 218 -45.23 20.82 -34.36
CA MET A 218 -46.12 21.07 -35.49
C MET A 218 -45.75 22.43 -36.09
N GLY A 219 -45.20 22.40 -37.31
CA GLY A 219 -44.90 23.61 -38.08
C GLY A 219 -46.18 24.33 -38.53
N ASN A 220 -46.13 25.66 -38.57
CA ASN A 220 -47.10 26.50 -39.29
C ASN A 220 -46.90 26.40 -40.81
#